data_AF-A0A7D5UQ70-F1
#
_entry.id   AF-A0A7D5UQ70-F1
#
_cell.length_a   1.000
_cell.length_b   1.000
_cell.length_c   1.000
_cell.angle_alpha   90.00
_cell.angle_beta   90.00
_cell.angle_gamma   90.00
#
_symmetry.space_group_name_H-M   'P 1'
#
loop_
_entity.id
_entity.type
_entity.pdbx_description
1 polymer ?
#
loop_
_entity_poly.entity_id
_entity_poly.type
_entity_poly.pdbx_seq_one_letter_code
_entity_poly.pdbx_strand_id
1 'polypeptide(L)'
;MAPRETTTASGSNETQEGPTTISAHKMLAKIIRLRERVQQIEEERQEQATTTATIKKDLGEILRPRAPGPYNRSPGALQGFLTQLRAYHQQFPNKIEKSSVKVLHAGGYMTGVALTWFKPIMRDYLNKEKDNREKETNTIFKSYDEFKKAIKKAFRTVDKARAAEYYIDGLKQKGSVSDYAARFR
;
A
#
# COMPACT_ATOMS: atom_id res chain seq x y z
N MET A 1 -20.55 -17.78 -99.89
CA MET A 1 -21.24 -16.47 -100.07
C MET A 1 -21.94 -16.14 -98.76
N ALA A 2 -21.83 -14.87 -98.34
CA ALA A 2 -22.27 -14.25 -97.09
C ALA A 2 -23.81 -14.33 -96.86
N PRO A 3 -24.42 -13.76 -95.79
CA PRO A 3 -23.86 -12.94 -94.70
C PRO A 3 -24.42 -13.23 -93.28
N ARG A 4 -23.83 -12.60 -92.25
CA ARG A 4 -24.33 -12.50 -90.87
C ARG A 4 -24.90 -11.10 -90.62
N GLU A 5 -25.99 -11.06 -89.86
CA GLU A 5 -26.79 -9.89 -89.54
C GLU A 5 -26.24 -9.03 -88.39
N THR A 6 -26.44 -7.73 -88.59
CA THR A 6 -26.68 -6.59 -87.69
C THR A 6 -26.48 -6.71 -86.16
N THR A 7 -25.78 -5.73 -85.60
CA THR A 7 -25.95 -5.25 -84.22
C THR A 7 -25.83 -3.73 -84.22
N THR A 8 -26.93 -3.05 -83.92
CA THR A 8 -27.00 -1.61 -83.65
C THR A 8 -27.61 -1.48 -82.26
N ALA A 9 -26.77 -1.24 -81.26
CA ALA A 9 -27.20 -0.93 -79.90
C ALA A 9 -27.20 0.59 -79.71
N SER A 10 -28.42 1.11 -79.59
CA SER A 10 -28.74 2.51 -79.27
C SER A 10 -28.27 2.85 -77.87
N GLY A 11 -27.34 3.81 -77.77
CA GLY A 11 -26.97 4.43 -76.50
C GLY A 11 -28.03 5.45 -76.09
N SER A 12 -28.73 5.17 -74.98
CA SER A 12 -29.53 6.15 -74.26
C SER A 12 -28.78 6.59 -73.01
N ASN A 13 -28.40 7.87 -73.01
CA ASN A 13 -27.98 8.63 -71.85
C ASN A 13 -28.99 8.54 -70.71
N GLU A 14 -28.51 8.36 -69.49
CA GLU A 14 -29.04 9.08 -68.32
C GLU A 14 -27.94 9.17 -67.26
N THR A 15 -27.41 10.39 -67.12
CA THR A 15 -26.56 10.82 -66.01
C THR A 15 -27.47 11.45 -64.96
N GLN A 16 -27.44 10.97 -63.72
CA GLN A 16 -27.61 11.84 -62.55
C GLN A 16 -26.87 11.27 -61.33
N GLU A 17 -25.89 12.05 -60.86
CA GLU A 17 -25.18 11.88 -59.60
C GLU A 17 -26.00 12.42 -58.41
N GLY A 18 -25.86 11.83 -57.21
CA GLY A 18 -26.30 12.42 -55.93
C GLY A 18 -26.30 11.42 -54.75
N PRO A 19 -25.87 11.82 -53.52
CA PRO A 19 -25.54 10.91 -52.44
C PRO A 19 -26.81 10.36 -51.75
N THR A 20 -26.85 9.06 -51.49
CA THR A 20 -27.97 8.40 -50.81
C THR A 20 -28.20 9.01 -49.42
N THR A 21 -29.23 9.84 -49.30
CA THR A 21 -29.81 10.34 -48.05
C THR A 21 -30.05 9.17 -47.10
N ILE A 22 -29.27 9.09 -46.02
CA ILE A 22 -29.53 8.11 -44.96
C ILE A 22 -30.92 8.44 -44.41
N SER A 23 -31.91 7.56 -44.64
CA SER A 23 -33.28 7.73 -44.16
C SER A 23 -33.29 8.03 -42.66
N ALA A 24 -34.04 9.05 -42.23
CA ALA A 24 -34.11 9.53 -40.85
C ALA A 24 -34.41 8.40 -39.84
N HIS A 25 -35.21 7.41 -40.24
CA HIS A 25 -35.52 6.22 -39.45
C HIS A 25 -34.27 5.36 -39.16
N LYS A 26 -33.37 5.22 -40.14
CA LYS A 26 -32.11 4.48 -39.98
C LYS A 26 -31.14 5.22 -39.07
N MET A 27 -31.17 6.56 -39.06
CA MET A 27 -30.42 7.38 -38.10
C MET A 27 -30.99 7.26 -36.68
N LEU A 28 -32.32 7.32 -36.53
CA LEU A 28 -32.99 7.17 -35.23
C LEU A 28 -32.71 5.80 -34.59
N ALA A 29 -32.82 4.71 -35.35
CA ALA A 29 -32.49 3.38 -34.87
C ALA A 29 -31.02 3.27 -34.43
N LYS A 30 -30.10 3.93 -35.14
CA LYS A 30 -28.68 3.97 -34.78
C LYS A 30 -28.43 4.78 -33.51
N ILE A 31 -29.13 5.90 -33.32
CA ILE A 31 -29.03 6.74 -32.11
C ILE A 31 -29.53 5.96 -30.88
N ILE A 32 -30.65 5.25 -31.00
CA ILE A 32 -31.20 4.43 -29.90
C ILE A 32 -30.19 3.35 -29.50
N ARG A 33 -29.67 2.60 -30.48
CA ARG A 33 -28.66 1.56 -30.23
C ARG A 33 -27.37 2.11 -29.63
N LEU A 34 -26.96 3.32 -30.01
CA LEU A 34 -25.77 3.97 -29.44
C LEU A 34 -26.01 4.41 -28.00
N ARG A 35 -27.20 4.93 -27.68
CA ARG A 35 -27.57 5.31 -26.30
C ARG A 35 -27.57 4.09 -25.37
N GLU A 36 -28.18 2.99 -25.79
CA GLU A 36 -28.17 1.73 -25.04
C GLU A 36 -26.74 1.24 -24.79
N ARG A 37 -25.87 1.32 -25.81
CA ARG A 37 -24.49 0.89 -25.68
C ARG A 37 -23.67 1.80 -24.75
N VAL A 38 -23.90 3.11 -24.77
CA VAL A 38 -23.25 4.04 -23.83
C VAL A 38 -23.71 3.77 -22.41
N GLN A 39 -25.00 3.54 -22.20
CA GLN A 39 -25.55 3.22 -20.88
C GLN A 39 -24.96 1.91 -20.33
N GLN A 40 -24.88 0.86 -21.14
CA GLN A 40 -24.21 -0.39 -20.75
C GLN A 40 -22.73 -0.18 -20.40
N ILE A 41 -22.00 0.61 -21.19
CA ILE A 41 -20.59 0.92 -20.90
C ILE A 41 -20.45 1.69 -19.58
N GLU A 42 -21.37 2.61 -19.28
CA GLU A 42 -21.36 3.36 -18.03
C GLU A 42 -21.65 2.45 -16.82
N GLU A 43 -22.64 1.55 -16.94
CA GLU A 43 -22.96 0.55 -15.92
C GLU A 43 -21.78 -0.41 -15.70
N GLU A 44 -21.21 -0.98 -16.77
CA GLU A 44 -20.00 -1.83 -16.70
C GLU A 44 -18.83 -1.09 -16.05
N ARG A 45 -18.61 0.19 -16.39
CA ARG A 45 -17.57 1.01 -15.76
C ARG A 45 -17.83 1.27 -14.28
N GLN A 46 -19.08 1.50 -13.88
CA GLN A 46 -19.46 1.68 -12.47
C GLN A 46 -19.32 0.37 -11.68
N GLU A 47 -19.73 -0.76 -12.24
CA GLU A 47 -19.57 -2.09 -11.62
C GLU A 47 -18.10 -2.47 -11.52
N GLN A 48 -17.30 -2.24 -12.56
CA GLN A 48 -15.85 -2.45 -12.53
C GLN A 48 -15.17 -1.51 -11.52
N ALA A 49 -15.60 -0.24 -11.42
CA ALA A 49 -15.08 0.70 -10.42
C ALA A 49 -15.43 0.25 -8.99
N THR A 50 -16.67 -0.23 -8.76
CA THR A 50 -17.15 -0.71 -7.47
C THR A 50 -16.47 -2.03 -7.09
N THR A 51 -16.31 -2.95 -8.03
CA THR A 51 -15.61 -4.23 -7.84
C THR A 51 -14.12 -4.01 -7.59
N THR A 52 -13.49 -3.11 -8.34
CA THR A 52 -12.10 -2.69 -8.11
C THR A 52 -11.93 -2.01 -6.74
N ALA A 53 -12.86 -1.16 -6.33
CA ALA A 53 -12.84 -0.53 -5.01
C ALA A 53 -13.03 -1.55 -3.87
N THR A 54 -13.87 -2.57 -4.08
CA THR A 54 -14.14 -3.62 -3.11
C THR A 54 -12.96 -4.59 -2.97
N ILE A 55 -12.33 -4.97 -4.08
CA ILE A 55 -11.12 -5.83 -4.11
C ILE A 55 -9.89 -5.10 -3.53
N LYS A 56 -9.82 -3.77 -3.65
CA LYS A 56 -8.74 -2.95 -3.05
C LYS A 56 -8.89 -2.71 -1.56
N LYS A 57 -9.97 -3.19 -0.93
CA LYS A 57 -10.19 -3.01 0.51
C LYS A 57 -9.28 -3.97 1.26
N ASP A 58 -8.39 -3.44 2.09
CA ASP A 58 -7.45 -4.26 2.85
C ASP A 58 -8.18 -5.20 3.82
N LEU A 59 -7.65 -6.40 4.03
CA LEU A 59 -8.19 -7.37 5.00
C LEU A 59 -8.33 -6.76 6.40
N GLY A 60 -7.40 -5.87 6.78
CA GLY A 60 -7.44 -5.11 8.02
C GLY A 60 -8.59 -4.10 8.11
N GLU A 61 -9.15 -3.61 7.01
CA GLU A 61 -10.34 -2.75 7.07
C GLU A 61 -11.60 -3.53 7.42
N ILE A 62 -11.64 -4.80 7.04
CA ILE A 62 -12.75 -5.71 7.31
C ILE A 62 -12.64 -6.22 8.75
N LEU A 63 -11.44 -6.65 9.16
CA LEU A 63 -11.20 -7.26 10.46
C LEU A 63 -10.98 -6.25 11.60
N ARG A 64 -10.71 -4.97 11.27
CA ARG A 64 -10.34 -3.90 12.23
C ARG A 64 -9.38 -4.40 13.32
N PRO A 65 -8.21 -4.91 12.92
CA PRO A 65 -7.29 -5.55 13.84
C PRO A 65 -6.83 -4.58 14.91
N ARG A 66 -6.53 -5.15 16.09
CA ARG A 66 -6.06 -4.38 17.24
C ARG A 66 -4.80 -3.59 16.85
N ALA A 67 -4.86 -2.28 17.07
CA ALA A 67 -3.73 -1.40 16.84
C ALA A 67 -2.54 -1.79 17.74
N PRO A 68 -1.30 -1.65 17.26
CA PRO A 68 -0.11 -1.82 18.09
C PRO A 68 -0.18 -1.00 19.39
N GLY A 69 0.33 -1.55 20.49
CA GLY A 69 0.45 -0.80 21.74
C GLY A 69 1.52 0.29 21.68
N PRO A 70 1.42 1.34 22.50
CA PRO A 70 2.44 2.38 22.56
C PRO A 70 3.77 1.82 23.07
N TYR A 71 4.88 2.29 22.50
CA TYR A 71 6.23 1.90 22.90
C TYR A 71 6.99 3.09 23.46
N ASN A 72 7.42 3.00 24.73
CA ASN A 72 8.11 4.06 25.46
C ASN A 72 9.56 3.76 25.84
N ARG A 73 10.18 2.72 25.24
CA ARG A 73 11.45 2.08 25.70
C ARG A 73 11.31 1.18 26.93
N SER A 74 10.16 0.55 27.11
CA SER A 74 10.00 -0.47 28.17
C SER A 74 10.97 -1.64 27.92
N PRO A 75 11.78 -2.03 28.93
CA PRO A 75 12.71 -3.15 28.81
C PRO A 75 12.01 -4.43 28.36
N GLY A 76 12.56 -5.11 27.35
CA GLY A 76 11.99 -6.36 26.82
C GLY A 76 10.74 -6.19 25.93
N ALA A 77 10.11 -5.01 25.90
CA ALA A 77 8.90 -4.77 25.11
C ALA A 77 9.17 -4.52 23.62
N LEU A 78 10.42 -4.19 23.24
CA LEU A 78 10.77 -3.85 21.85
C LEU A 78 10.44 -4.96 20.85
N GLN A 79 10.68 -6.23 21.21
CA GLN A 79 10.34 -7.35 20.32
C GLN A 79 8.82 -7.47 20.15
N GLY A 80 8.05 -7.37 21.24
CA GLY A 80 6.59 -7.39 21.19
C GLY A 80 6.03 -6.28 20.30
N PHE A 81 6.56 -5.07 20.45
CA PHE A 81 6.19 -3.92 19.62
C PHE A 81 6.45 -4.16 18.12
N LEU A 82 7.65 -4.63 17.75
CA LEU A 82 7.99 -4.91 16.35
C LEU A 82 7.14 -6.06 15.77
N THR A 83 6.78 -7.05 16.58
CA THR A 83 5.90 -8.16 16.17
C THR A 83 4.48 -7.65 15.90
N GLN A 84 3.93 -6.81 16.79
CA GLN A 84 2.60 -6.21 16.58
C GLN A 84 2.55 -5.35 15.31
N LEU A 85 3.58 -4.53 15.08
CA LEU A 85 3.68 -3.74 13.85
C LEU A 85 3.71 -4.62 12.59
N ARG A 86 4.49 -5.71 12.62
CA ARG A 86 4.57 -6.64 11.49
C ARG A 86 3.21 -7.29 11.19
N ALA A 87 2.51 -7.76 12.23
CA ALA A 87 1.19 -8.35 12.08
C ALA A 87 0.19 -7.35 11.49
N TYR A 88 0.21 -6.11 11.99
CA TYR A 88 -0.64 -5.04 11.47
C TYR A 88 -0.33 -4.73 10.00
N HIS A 89 0.94 -4.53 9.64
CA HIS A 89 1.34 -4.25 8.25
C HIS A 89 0.93 -5.35 7.27
N GLN A 90 0.89 -6.62 7.70
CA GLN A 90 0.43 -7.73 6.86
C GLN A 90 -1.07 -7.69 6.58
N GLN A 91 -1.86 -7.05 7.45
CA GLN A 91 -3.30 -6.91 7.29
C GLN A 91 -3.67 -5.74 6.36
N PHE A 92 -2.75 -4.81 6.11
CA PHE A 92 -2.94 -3.64 5.25
C PHE A 92 -1.95 -3.59 4.08
N PRO A 93 -1.95 -4.60 3.19
CA PRO A 93 -0.98 -4.69 2.09
C PRO A 93 -1.09 -3.52 1.08
N ASN A 94 -2.30 -3.02 0.80
CA ASN A 94 -2.49 -1.94 -0.18
C ASN A 94 -2.21 -0.56 0.44
N LYS A 95 -2.62 -0.31 1.68
CA LYS A 95 -2.42 0.99 2.34
C LYS A 95 -1.02 1.18 2.90
N ILE A 96 -0.37 0.10 3.32
CA ILE A 96 0.96 0.12 3.96
C ILE A 96 1.96 -0.66 3.10
N GLU A 97 2.00 -0.34 1.81
CA GLU A 97 2.93 -0.96 0.87
C GLU A 97 4.35 -0.40 1.05
N LYS A 98 4.47 0.93 0.97
CA LYS A 98 5.76 1.64 0.96
C LYS A 98 6.47 1.54 2.30
N SER A 99 7.78 1.30 2.24
CA SER A 99 8.65 1.24 3.43
C SER A 99 8.58 2.51 4.28
N SER A 100 8.54 3.69 3.67
CA SER A 100 8.43 4.95 4.41
C SER A 100 7.13 5.05 5.20
N VAL A 101 6.02 4.57 4.64
CA VAL A 101 4.71 4.55 5.32
C VAL A 101 4.75 3.60 6.52
N LYS A 102 5.41 2.44 6.40
CA LYS A 102 5.63 1.52 7.54
C LYS A 102 6.40 2.18 8.68
N VAL A 103 7.43 2.96 8.34
CA VAL A 103 8.26 3.69 9.31
C VAL A 103 7.49 4.81 9.98
N LEU A 104 6.73 5.62 9.23
CA LEU A 104 5.84 6.64 9.79
C LEU A 104 4.76 6.04 10.71
N HIS A 105 4.14 4.94 10.25
CA HIS A 105 3.15 4.22 11.05
C HIS A 105 3.75 3.73 12.37
N ALA A 106 4.95 3.14 12.35
CA ALA A 106 5.65 2.73 13.56
C ALA A 106 5.90 3.92 14.51
N GLY A 107 6.33 5.06 13.95
CA GLY A 107 6.55 6.31 14.69
C GLY A 107 5.31 6.82 15.44
N GLY A 108 4.11 6.63 14.88
CA GLY A 108 2.84 7.03 15.50
C GLY A 108 2.51 6.32 16.82
N TYR A 109 3.12 5.15 17.07
CA TYR A 109 2.95 4.41 18.32
C TYR A 109 4.13 4.60 19.29
N MET A 110 5.12 5.42 18.93
CA MET A 110 6.24 5.72 19.84
C MET A 110 5.82 6.79 20.84
N THR A 111 6.21 6.62 22.10
CA THR A 111 5.92 7.55 23.19
C THR A 111 7.16 7.77 24.05
N GLY A 112 7.13 8.76 24.95
CA GLY A 112 8.22 9.03 25.90
C GLY A 112 9.59 9.11 25.24
N VAL A 113 10.57 8.38 25.79
CA VAL A 113 11.97 8.37 25.32
C VAL A 113 12.10 7.90 23.87
N ALA A 114 11.28 6.92 23.48
CA ALA A 114 11.30 6.40 22.11
C ALA A 114 10.85 7.46 21.11
N LEU A 115 9.82 8.25 21.45
CA LEU A 115 9.38 9.38 20.63
C LEU A 115 10.42 10.50 20.60
N THR A 116 11.05 10.82 21.73
CA THR A 116 12.11 11.85 21.78
C THR A 116 13.25 11.54 20.81
N TRP A 117 13.65 10.27 20.70
CA TRP A 117 14.63 9.81 19.72
C TRP A 117 14.13 9.94 18.28
N PHE A 118 12.89 9.49 18.00
CA PHE A 118 12.40 9.40 16.62
C PHE A 118 11.87 10.73 16.06
N LYS A 119 11.39 11.63 16.91
CA LYS A 119 10.79 12.92 16.53
C LYS A 119 11.69 13.79 15.64
N PRO A 120 12.99 14.03 15.93
CA PRO A 120 13.85 14.82 15.04
C PRO A 120 14.03 14.15 13.67
N ILE A 121 14.21 12.83 13.62
CA ILE A 121 14.34 12.03 12.39
C ILE A 121 13.06 12.13 11.54
N MET A 122 11.89 12.00 12.18
CA MET A 122 10.61 12.10 11.52
C MET A 122 10.36 13.52 10.99
N ARG A 123 10.70 14.56 11.76
CA ARG A 123 10.59 15.96 11.34
C ARG A 123 11.47 16.25 10.12
N ASP A 124 12.70 15.76 10.12
CA ASP A 124 13.64 15.92 9.01
C ASP A 124 13.11 15.28 7.73
N TYR A 125 12.53 14.07 7.83
CA TYR A 125 11.91 13.38 6.70
C TYR A 125 10.71 14.15 6.13
N LEU A 126 9.84 14.68 6.98
CA LEU A 126 8.60 15.35 6.57
C LEU A 126 8.84 16.76 6.00
N ASN A 127 9.84 17.48 6.50
CA ASN A 127 10.01 18.90 6.20
C ASN A 127 11.09 19.18 5.14
N LYS A 128 11.94 18.21 4.80
CA LYS A 128 13.03 18.39 3.84
C LYS A 128 12.92 17.43 2.67
N GLU A 129 13.43 17.84 1.52
CA GLU A 129 13.64 16.97 0.36
C GLU A 129 14.78 15.98 0.60
N LYS A 130 14.78 14.88 -0.17
CA LYS A 130 15.71 13.76 0.02
C LYS A 130 17.18 14.19 0.08
N ASP A 131 17.60 15.12 -0.76
CA ASP A 131 18.99 15.54 -0.87
C ASP A 131 19.42 16.51 0.26
N ASN A 132 18.45 17.15 0.92
CA ASN A 132 18.66 18.08 2.04
C ASN A 132 18.47 17.43 3.42
N ARG A 133 18.07 16.15 3.46
CA ARG A 133 17.91 15.37 4.69
C ARG A 133 19.23 14.92 5.26
N GLU A 134 19.23 14.68 6.56
CA GLU A 134 20.34 14.02 7.22
C GLU A 134 20.52 12.60 6.64
N LYS A 135 21.78 12.17 6.55
CA LYS A 135 22.13 10.83 6.05
C LYS A 135 21.43 9.74 6.86
N GLU A 136 21.36 9.90 8.18
CA GLU A 136 20.65 8.98 9.07
C GLU A 136 19.16 8.88 8.74
N THR A 137 18.48 10.00 8.55
CA THR A 137 17.08 10.03 8.11
C THR A 137 16.88 9.26 6.81
N ASN A 138 17.72 9.53 5.81
CA ASN A 138 17.64 8.82 4.53
C ASN A 138 17.88 7.32 4.68
N THR A 139 18.81 6.90 5.53
CA THR A 139 19.06 5.49 5.83
C THR A 139 17.86 4.83 6.51
N ILE A 140 17.32 5.45 7.56
CA ILE A 140 16.19 4.91 8.34
C ILE A 140 14.93 4.76 7.47
N PHE A 141 14.66 5.72 6.59
CA PHE A 141 13.49 5.68 5.70
C PHE A 141 13.71 4.90 4.40
N LYS A 142 14.94 4.43 4.11
CA LYS A 142 15.26 3.63 2.92
C LYS A 142 14.49 2.32 2.90
N SER A 143 14.41 1.64 4.04
CA SER A 143 13.63 0.41 4.18
C SER A 143 13.16 0.22 5.62
N TYR A 144 12.09 -0.56 5.80
CA TYR A 144 11.62 -0.91 7.14
C TYR A 144 12.65 -1.75 7.93
N ASP A 145 13.55 -2.46 7.24
CA ASP A 145 14.64 -3.18 7.88
C ASP A 145 15.70 -2.25 8.47
N GLU A 146 16.04 -1.16 7.78
CA GLU A 146 16.96 -0.15 8.31
C GLU A 146 16.39 0.55 9.55
N PHE A 147 15.09 0.86 9.55
CA PHE A 147 14.40 1.31 10.76
C PHE A 147 14.50 0.29 11.91
N LYS A 148 14.22 -0.99 11.65
CA LYS A 148 14.36 -2.06 12.66
C LYS A 148 15.79 -2.18 13.20
N LYS A 149 16.81 -1.97 12.37
CA LYS A 149 18.21 -1.95 12.81
C LYS A 149 18.48 -0.73 13.68
N ALA A 150 18.05 0.46 13.26
CA ALA A 150 18.25 1.71 13.99
C ALA A 150 17.59 1.68 15.38
N ILE A 151 16.30 1.28 15.46
CA ILE A 151 15.58 1.21 16.74
C ILE A 151 16.16 0.15 17.68
N LYS A 152 16.62 -0.99 17.14
CA LYS A 152 17.35 -2.00 17.94
C LYS A 152 18.69 -1.46 18.41
N LYS A 153 19.45 -0.74 17.58
CA LYS A 153 20.71 -0.13 18.00
C LYS A 153 20.48 0.89 19.11
N ALA A 154 19.43 1.71 19.01
CA ALA A 154 19.10 2.73 20.01
C ALA A 154 18.67 2.14 21.36
N PHE A 155 17.87 1.06 21.37
CA PHE A 155 17.21 0.59 22.60
C PHE A 155 17.60 -0.81 23.06
N ARG A 156 18.10 -1.70 22.19
CA ARG A 156 18.44 -3.10 22.58
C ARG A 156 19.62 -3.19 23.54
N THR A 157 20.64 -2.34 23.38
CA THR A 157 21.82 -2.36 24.28
C THR A 157 21.43 -1.90 25.67
N VAL A 158 20.57 -0.89 25.77
CA VAL A 158 20.11 -0.37 27.06
C VAL A 158 19.10 -1.30 27.71
N ASP A 159 18.22 -1.95 26.94
CA ASP A 159 17.28 -2.94 27.47
C ASP A 159 18.02 -4.15 28.08
N LYS A 160 19.10 -4.63 27.45
CA LYS A 160 19.89 -5.75 28.00
C LYS A 160 20.60 -5.38 29.30
N ALA A 161 21.26 -4.23 29.32
CA ALA A 161 21.96 -3.76 30.52
C ALA A 161 20.97 -3.55 31.68
N ARG A 162 19.85 -2.89 31.40
CA ARG A 162 18.82 -2.65 32.42
C ARG A 162 18.08 -3.91 32.85
N ALA A 163 17.85 -4.87 31.95
CA ALA A 163 17.32 -6.17 32.31
C ALA A 163 18.29 -6.95 33.21
N ALA A 164 19.60 -6.86 32.93
CA ALA A 164 20.63 -7.42 33.81
C ALA A 164 20.67 -6.71 35.16
N GLU A 165 20.58 -5.37 35.20
CA GLU A 165 20.45 -4.60 36.44
C GLU A 165 19.22 -5.03 37.24
N TYR A 166 18.03 -5.08 36.63
CA TYR A 166 16.82 -5.57 37.31
C TYR A 166 16.98 -7.00 37.84
N TYR A 167 17.66 -7.88 37.09
CA TYR A 167 17.93 -9.24 37.51
C TYR A 167 18.87 -9.27 38.72
N ILE A 168 19.92 -8.43 38.74
CA ILE A 168 20.88 -8.26 39.83
C ILE A 168 20.23 -7.61 41.06
N ASP A 169 19.40 -6.59 40.88
CA ASP A 169 18.76 -5.84 41.95
C ASP A 169 17.62 -6.65 42.61
N GLY A 170 16.94 -7.49 41.81
CA GLY A 170 15.99 -8.49 42.28
C GLY A 170 16.65 -9.76 42.84
N LEU A 171 17.98 -9.88 42.77
CA LEU A 171 18.76 -11.05 43.15
C LEU A 171 18.90 -11.13 44.67
N LYS A 172 17.80 -11.46 45.36
CA LYS A 172 17.83 -11.84 46.77
C LYS A 172 17.93 -13.34 46.87
N GLN A 173 18.97 -13.83 47.55
CA GLN A 173 19.08 -15.25 47.87
C GLN A 173 17.93 -15.62 48.83
N LYS A 174 16.90 -16.29 48.31
CA LYS A 174 15.74 -16.77 49.08
C LYS A 174 15.84 -18.26 49.44
N GLY A 175 16.95 -18.94 49.09
CA GLY A 175 17.15 -20.38 49.27
C GLY A 175 18.62 -20.79 49.32
N SER A 176 18.89 -22.11 49.29
CA SER A 176 20.23 -22.70 49.42
C SER A 176 21.27 -22.11 48.44
N VAL A 177 22.49 -21.90 48.94
CA VAL A 177 23.65 -21.38 48.16
C VAL A 177 24.00 -22.30 46.98
N SER A 178 23.80 -23.61 47.13
CA SER A 178 24.10 -24.61 46.09
C SER A 178 23.20 -24.47 44.84
N ASP A 179 21.91 -24.25 45.06
CA ASP A 179 20.90 -24.08 44.01
C ASP A 179 21.10 -22.75 43.25
N TYR A 180 21.57 -21.75 43.98
CA TYR A 180 21.91 -20.45 43.43
C TYR A 180 23.18 -20.49 42.56
N ALA A 181 24.24 -21.18 43.01
CA ALA A 181 25.49 -21.34 42.25
C ALA A 181 25.30 -22.07 40.91
N ALA A 182 24.30 -22.95 40.80
CA ALA A 182 23.98 -23.65 39.54
C ALA A 182 23.39 -22.74 38.46
N ARG A 183 22.78 -21.60 38.82
CA ARG A 183 22.17 -20.64 37.88
C ARG A 183 23.17 -19.74 37.16
N PHE A 184 24.43 -19.74 37.59
CA PHE A 184 25.51 -18.89 37.07
C PHE A 184 26.69 -19.68 36.49
N ARG A 185 26.53 -20.99 36.29
CA ARG A 185 27.49 -21.81 35.53
C ARG A 185 27.24 -21.75 34.04
#